data_AF-A0A127SC19-F1
#
_entry.id   AF-A0A127SC19-F1
#
_cell.length_a   1.000
_cell.length_b   1.000
_cell.length_c   1.000
_cell.angle_alpha   90.00
_cell.angle_beta   90.00
_cell.angle_gamma   90.00
#
_symmetry.space_group_name_H-M   'P 1'
#
loop_
_entity.id
_entity.type
_entity.pdbx_description
1 polymer ?
#
loop_
_entity_poly.entity_id
_entity_poly.type
_entity_poly.pdbx_seq_one_letter_code
_entity_poly.pdbx_strand_id
1 'polypeptide(L)'
;QYIDKVTDFKGSYSAEGSGTLGKTADNRHYRIDELINKTAKESDNAASNLLAYYITNQFDAAFYEEITAIVGQKWDMSSRQASAQMAGMIMEAIYHQSGYILGSLQNTECLEG
;
A
#
# COMPACT_ATOMS: atom_id res chain seq x y z
N GLN A 1 -12.94 0.16 -7.24
CA GLN A 1 -13.54 -1.12 -7.70
C GLN A 1 -12.42 -2.11 -7.97
N TYR A 2 -12.55 -3.38 -7.58
CA TYR A 2 -11.53 -4.38 -7.89
C TYR A 2 -11.74 -4.99 -9.29
N ILE A 3 -10.96 -4.51 -10.25
CA ILE A 3 -10.95 -4.93 -11.66
C ILE A 3 -9.56 -5.46 -11.99
N ASP A 4 -9.42 -6.27 -13.05
CA ASP A 4 -8.13 -6.92 -13.40
C ASP A 4 -6.98 -5.91 -13.59
N LYS A 5 -7.26 -4.70 -14.08
CA LYS A 5 -6.26 -3.64 -14.25
C LYS A 5 -5.58 -3.22 -12.94
N VAL A 6 -6.22 -3.47 -11.80
CA VAL A 6 -5.67 -3.16 -10.48
C VAL A 6 -4.46 -4.04 -10.17
N THR A 7 -4.35 -5.23 -10.74
CA THR A 7 -3.16 -6.09 -10.56
C THR A 7 -2.21 -6.03 -11.76
N ASP A 8 -2.61 -5.36 -12.85
CA ASP A 8 -1.87 -5.26 -14.11
C ASP A 8 -1.36 -3.83 -14.38
N PHE A 9 -0.41 -3.38 -13.54
CA PHE A 9 0.32 -2.14 -13.78
C PHE A 9 1.74 -2.21 -13.20
N LYS A 10 2.63 -1.33 -13.66
CA LYS A 10 4.03 -1.36 -13.23
C LYS A 10 4.16 -1.07 -11.73
N GLY A 11 4.75 -2.01 -10.99
CA GLY A 11 4.93 -1.91 -9.55
C GLY A 11 3.79 -2.49 -8.71
N SER A 12 2.72 -3.02 -9.34
CA SER A 12 1.67 -3.77 -8.63
C SER A 12 2.24 -5.05 -7.99
N TYR A 13 1.66 -5.44 -6.86
CA TYR A 13 1.92 -6.74 -6.24
C TYR A 13 1.17 -7.84 -6.99
N SER A 14 1.70 -9.06 -7.01
CA SER A 14 0.89 -10.22 -7.36
C SER A 14 -0.20 -10.41 -6.31
N ALA A 15 -1.45 -10.51 -6.73
CA ALA A 15 -2.57 -10.75 -5.81
C ALA A 15 -2.43 -12.08 -5.06
N GLU A 16 -1.74 -13.06 -5.66
CA GLU A 16 -1.41 -14.38 -5.06
C GLU A 16 -0.51 -14.32 -3.82
N GLY A 17 0.04 -13.15 -3.48
CA GLY A 17 0.78 -12.99 -2.24
C GLY A 17 -0.12 -12.84 -1.00
N SER A 18 0.34 -12.06 -0.02
CA SER A 18 -0.32 -11.86 1.28
C SER A 18 -1.69 -11.17 1.16
N GLY A 19 -2.52 -11.39 2.19
CA GLY A 19 -3.85 -10.79 2.32
C GLY A 19 -5.01 -11.75 2.14
N THR A 20 -6.18 -11.30 2.61
CA THR A 20 -7.45 -12.05 2.56
C THR A 20 -8.39 -11.62 1.43
N LEU A 21 -8.12 -10.51 0.74
CA LEU A 21 -8.84 -10.15 -0.48
C LEU A 21 -8.66 -11.23 -1.56
N GLY A 22 -9.68 -11.32 -2.42
CA GLY A 22 -9.70 -12.27 -3.52
C GLY A 22 -8.46 -12.15 -4.40
N LYS A 23 -7.95 -13.29 -4.85
CA LYS A 23 -6.80 -13.35 -5.75
C LYS A 23 -7.16 -12.94 -7.18
N THR A 24 -8.44 -12.99 -7.50
CA THR A 24 -9.03 -12.53 -8.75
C THR A 24 -9.95 -11.34 -8.52
N ALA A 25 -10.08 -10.48 -9.54
CA ALA A 25 -10.97 -9.34 -9.49
C ALA A 25 -12.43 -9.78 -9.39
N ASP A 26 -13.16 -9.20 -8.42
CA ASP A 26 -14.56 -9.53 -8.16
C ASP A 26 -15.55 -8.43 -8.58
N ASN A 27 -15.05 -7.36 -9.20
CA ASN A 27 -15.79 -6.17 -9.63
C ASN A 27 -16.52 -5.43 -8.50
N ARG A 28 -16.22 -5.73 -7.22
CA ARG A 28 -16.84 -5.07 -6.07
C ARG A 28 -16.19 -3.72 -5.78
N HIS A 29 -16.96 -2.86 -5.14
CA HIS A 29 -16.48 -1.60 -4.60
C HIS A 29 -16.09 -1.82 -3.13
N TYR A 30 -14.86 -1.44 -2.80
CA TYR A 30 -14.31 -1.51 -1.45
C TYR A 30 -14.20 -0.10 -0.89
N ARG A 31 -14.38 0.02 0.43
CA ARG A 31 -14.21 1.29 1.11
C ARG A 31 -12.73 1.58 1.33
N ILE A 32 -12.34 2.85 1.31
CA ILE A 32 -10.93 3.24 1.47
C ILE A 32 -10.39 2.82 2.86
N ASP A 33 -11.19 2.99 3.91
CA ASP A 33 -10.82 2.59 5.28
C ASP A 33 -10.61 1.09 5.43
N GLU A 34 -11.44 0.27 4.77
CA GLU A 34 -11.26 -1.18 4.68
C GLU A 34 -9.92 -1.52 4.01
N LEU A 35 -9.62 -0.91 2.86
CA LEU A 35 -8.39 -1.17 2.12
C LEU A 35 -7.15 -0.78 2.93
N ILE A 36 -7.18 0.37 3.59
CA ILE A 36 -6.12 0.83 4.49
C ILE A 36 -5.89 -0.20 5.60
N ASN A 37 -6.97 -0.69 6.22
CA ASN A 37 -6.86 -1.69 7.29
C ASN A 37 -6.28 -3.01 6.79
N LYS A 38 -6.72 -3.52 5.64
CA LYS A 38 -6.21 -4.77 5.07
C LYS A 38 -4.74 -4.66 4.68
N THR A 39 -4.34 -3.54 4.07
CA THR A 39 -2.92 -3.27 3.78
C THR A 39 -2.10 -3.22 5.07
N ALA A 40 -2.55 -2.45 6.08
CA ALA A 40 -1.77 -2.24 7.30
C ALA A 40 -1.69 -3.50 8.18
N LYS A 41 -2.80 -4.24 8.32
CA LYS A 41 -2.89 -5.36 9.24
C LYS A 41 -2.47 -6.69 8.63
N GLU A 42 -2.90 -6.94 7.40
CA GLU A 42 -2.76 -8.25 6.76
C GLU A 42 -1.67 -8.25 5.67
N SER A 43 -1.01 -7.10 5.44
CA SER A 43 -0.10 -6.88 4.31
C SER A 43 -0.77 -7.24 2.98
N ASP A 44 -2.05 -6.93 2.82
CA ASP A 44 -2.84 -7.40 1.69
C ASP A 44 -2.40 -6.78 0.36
N ASN A 45 -1.98 -7.63 -0.57
CA ASN A 45 -1.45 -7.21 -1.86
C ASN A 45 -2.52 -6.59 -2.77
N ALA A 46 -3.73 -7.17 -2.79
CA ALA A 46 -4.82 -6.66 -3.60
C ALA A 46 -5.34 -5.33 -3.04
N ALA A 47 -5.40 -5.18 -1.71
CA ALA A 47 -5.72 -3.89 -1.08
C ALA A 47 -4.69 -2.82 -1.43
N SER A 48 -3.41 -3.16 -1.33
CA SER A 48 -2.30 -2.25 -1.63
C SER A 48 -2.34 -1.79 -3.10
N ASN A 49 -2.63 -2.72 -4.00
CA ASN A 49 -2.83 -2.41 -5.41
C ASN A 49 -4.05 -1.52 -5.67
N LEU A 50 -5.18 -1.75 -4.99
CA LEU A 50 -6.37 -0.92 -5.09
C LEU A 50 -6.08 0.53 -4.67
N LEU A 51 -5.37 0.72 -3.56
CA LEU A 51 -4.94 2.04 -3.11
C LEU A 51 -4.00 2.69 -4.12
N ALA A 52 -3.00 1.96 -4.61
CA ALA A 52 -2.07 2.48 -5.61
C ALA A 52 -2.79 2.87 -6.92
N TYR A 53 -3.69 2.02 -7.42
CA TYR A 53 -4.38 2.26 -8.68
C TYR A 53 -5.28 3.50 -8.64
N TYR A 54 -6.08 3.67 -7.57
CA TYR A 54 -7.09 4.72 -7.50
C TYR A 54 -6.66 5.98 -6.74
N ILE A 55 -5.80 5.86 -5.72
CA ILE A 55 -5.42 7.00 -4.86
C ILE A 55 -4.14 7.65 -5.36
N THR A 56 -3.14 6.86 -5.76
CA THR A 56 -1.84 7.38 -6.23
C THR A 56 -1.70 7.34 -7.75
N ASN A 57 -2.79 7.00 -8.45
CA ASN A 57 -2.83 6.88 -9.90
C ASN A 57 -1.66 6.05 -10.46
N GLN A 58 -1.46 4.87 -9.87
CA GLN A 58 -0.40 3.92 -10.22
C GLN A 58 1.02 4.46 -9.97
N PHE A 59 1.21 5.09 -8.81
CA PHE A 59 2.48 5.73 -8.41
C PHE A 59 2.91 6.82 -9.41
N ASP A 60 2.05 7.81 -9.60
CA ASP A 60 2.31 8.91 -10.52
C ASP A 60 3.39 9.89 -10.02
N ALA A 61 3.57 10.99 -10.74
CA ALA A 61 4.57 12.00 -10.41
C ALA A 61 4.32 12.64 -9.03
N ALA A 62 3.06 12.92 -8.68
CA ALA A 62 2.70 13.52 -7.40
C ALA A 62 3.06 12.59 -6.24
N PHE A 63 2.77 11.29 -6.36
CA PHE A 63 3.20 10.29 -5.39
C PHE A 63 4.73 10.28 -5.20
N TYR A 64 5.49 10.27 -6.30
CA TYR A 64 6.95 10.28 -6.19
C TYR A 64 7.50 11.60 -5.65
N GLU A 65 6.87 12.74 -5.93
CA GLU A 65 7.25 14.03 -5.36
C GLU A 65 7.06 14.03 -3.83
N GLU A 66 5.90 13.58 -3.35
CA GLU A 66 5.61 13.49 -1.92
C GLU A 66 6.57 12.53 -1.19
N ILE A 67 6.76 11.32 -1.72
CA ILE A 67 7.69 10.35 -1.12
C ILE A 67 9.14 10.87 -1.15
N THR A 68 9.57 11.49 -2.26
CA THR A 68 10.92 12.05 -2.38
C THR A 68 11.13 13.20 -1.39
N ALA A 69 10.10 14.02 -1.13
CA ALA A 69 10.18 15.08 -0.12
C ALA A 69 10.41 14.54 1.30
N ILE A 70 9.94 13.32 1.60
CA ILE A 70 10.14 12.68 2.90
C ILE A 70 11.49 11.96 2.97
N VAL A 71 11.82 11.14 1.96
CA VAL A 71 12.98 10.22 2.04
C VAL A 71 14.23 10.71 1.29
N GLY A 72 14.15 11.89 0.66
CA GLY A 72 15.26 12.54 -0.05
C GLY A 72 15.63 11.92 -1.41
N GLN A 73 14.95 10.84 -1.82
CA GLN A 73 15.19 10.17 -3.09
C GLN A 73 13.93 9.46 -3.60
N LYS A 74 13.90 9.15 -4.90
CA LYS A 74 12.82 8.37 -5.49
C LYS A 74 12.85 6.93 -4.97
N TRP A 75 11.79 6.49 -4.31
CA TRP A 75 11.58 5.08 -3.94
C TRP A 75 10.92 4.33 -5.10
N ASP A 76 11.67 3.54 -5.87
CA ASP A 76 11.11 2.78 -7.01
C ASP A 76 10.19 1.63 -6.56
N MET A 77 8.90 1.75 -6.85
CA MET A 77 7.88 0.77 -6.46
C MET A 77 7.93 -0.55 -7.27
N SER A 78 8.76 -0.62 -8.31
CA SER A 78 9.00 -1.88 -9.05
C SER A 78 10.01 -2.76 -8.34
N SER A 79 11.17 -2.21 -7.98
CA SER A 79 12.19 -2.93 -7.21
C SER A 79 11.90 -2.98 -5.70
N ARG A 80 11.15 -1.99 -5.19
CA ARG A 80 10.71 -1.83 -3.79
C ARG A 80 11.84 -1.79 -2.78
N GLN A 81 13.07 -1.55 -3.23
CA GLN A 81 14.24 -1.49 -2.36
C GLN A 81 14.13 -0.26 -1.45
N ALA A 82 14.21 -0.49 -0.15
CA ALA A 82 14.19 0.55 0.87
C ALA A 82 15.28 0.26 1.91
N SER A 83 16.01 1.30 2.31
CA SER A 83 16.95 1.20 3.44
C SER A 83 16.22 1.34 4.77
N ALA A 84 16.85 0.89 5.86
CA ALA A 84 16.32 1.11 7.21
C ALA A 84 16.10 2.61 7.51
N GLN A 85 16.97 3.48 6.97
CA GLN A 85 16.82 4.94 7.10
C GLN A 85 15.55 5.44 6.40
N MET A 86 15.28 4.98 5.17
CA MET A 86 14.05 5.34 4.44
C MET A 86 12.80 4.90 5.20
N ALA A 87 12.78 3.66 5.68
CA ALA A 87 11.67 3.14 6.48
C ALA A 87 11.45 3.98 7.76
N GLY A 88 12.52 4.38 8.43
CA GLY A 88 12.47 5.26 9.60
C GLY A 88 11.85 6.63 9.30
N MET A 89 12.27 7.29 8.21
CA MET A 89 11.73 8.60 7.81
C MET A 89 10.24 8.53 7.45
N ILE A 90 9.81 7.48 6.75
CA ILE A 90 8.39 7.27 6.45
C ILE A 90 7.60 7.06 7.74
N MET A 91 8.10 6.24 8.67
CA MET A 91 7.42 5.98 9.93
C MET A 91 7.32 7.24 10.81
N GLU A 92 8.36 8.07 10.83
CA GLU A 92 8.35 9.37 11.51
C GLU A 92 7.32 10.32 10.89
N ALA A 93 7.25 10.40 9.56
CA ALA A 93 6.25 11.22 8.87
C ALA A 93 4.81 10.74 9.17
N ILE A 94 4.57 9.42 9.20
CA ILE A 94 3.28 8.83 9.58
C ILE A 94 2.94 9.15 11.04
N TYR A 95 3.91 9.06 11.95
CA TYR A 95 3.74 9.39 13.35
C TYR A 95 3.30 10.85 13.54
N HIS A 96 3.95 11.78 12.86
CA HIS A 96 3.62 13.21 12.95
C HIS A 96 2.31 13.59 12.25
N GLN A 97 1.89 12.85 11.21
CA GLN A 97 0.58 13.05 10.58
C GLN A 97 -0.58 12.77 11.54
N SER A 98 -0.36 12.02 12.63
CA SER A 98 -1.37 11.68 13.66
C SER A 98 -2.66 11.09 13.08
N GLY A 99 -2.54 10.30 12.01
CA GLY A 99 -3.66 9.75 11.25
C GLY A 99 -4.20 8.41 11.76
N TYR A 100 -5.33 7.98 11.20
CA TYR A 100 -6.02 6.71 11.50
C TYR A 100 -5.12 5.47 11.37
N ILE A 101 -4.14 5.51 10.46
CA ILE A 101 -3.24 4.39 10.14
C ILE A 101 -2.41 3.89 11.33
N LEU A 102 -2.07 4.76 12.29
CA LEU A 102 -1.24 4.38 13.45
C LEU A 102 -1.90 3.30 14.31
N GLY A 103 -3.22 3.36 14.49
CA GLY A 103 -3.95 2.32 15.23
C GLY A 103 -3.99 0.98 14.51
N SER A 104 -4.03 0.99 13.17
CA SER A 104 -4.02 -0.20 12.34
C SER A 104 -2.64 -0.87 12.33
N LEU A 105 -1.56 -0.08 12.31
CA LEU A 105 -0.17 -0.58 12.36
C LEU A 105 0.21 -1.19 13.72
N GLN A 106 -0.46 -0.80 14.80
CA GLN A 106 -0.21 -1.35 16.14
C GLN A 106 -0.72 -2.79 16.32
N ASN A 107 -1.65 -3.24 15.46
CA ASN A 107 -2.32 -4.53 15.58
C ASN A 107 -2.30 -5.27 14.24
N THR A 108 -1.11 -5.70 13.82
CA THR A 108 -0.94 -6.51 12.61
C THR A 108 -1.40 -7.94 12.85
N GLU A 109 -2.10 -8.51 11.88
CA GLU A 109 -2.57 -9.89 11.91
C GLU A 109 -1.54 -10.79 11.22
N CYS A 110 -1.02 -11.76 11.96
CA CYS A 110 -0.31 -12.88 11.36
C CYS A 110 -1.39 -13.94 11.06
N LEU A 111 -1.66 -14.19 9.78
CA LEU A 111 -2.57 -15.28 9.40
C LEU A 111 -1.87 -16.61 9.72
N GLU A 112 -2.20 -17.20 10.87
CA GLU A 112 -1.83 -18.59 11.15
C GLU A 112 -2.58 -19.49 10.14
N GLY A 113 -1.82 -20.31 9.43
CA GLY A 113 -2.32 -21.23 8.40
C GLY A 113 -2.98 -22.48 8.97
#